data_AF-A0A7K1JQQ1-F1
#
_entry.id   AF-A0A7K1JQQ1-F1
#
_cell.length_a   1.000
_cell.length_b   1.000
_cell.length_c   1.000
_cell.angle_alpha   90.00
_cell.angle_beta   90.00
_cell.angle_gamma   90.00
#
_symmetry.space_group_name_H-M   'P 1'
#
loop_
_entity.id
_entity.type
_entity.pdbx_description
1 polymer ?
#
loop_
_entity_poly.entity_id
_entity_poly.type
_entity_poly.pdbx_seq_one_letter_code
_entity_poly.pdbx_strand_id
1 'polypeptide(L)'
;MGNRGGAAITATVLLLAGCTQATEGEALKGGDPAMATRSNSASAPSFPSYREPLDSAVQAQLKRNDEVRKVDPCSLINIDAAATLGPIKYIGTDKQASDCRIEYDVPLLPGQEGEMLPKHVPGLVSSISFGSRLIDSFGRGDSVMSLGGSCNVYRISGYVEAATGKPETVSYHVSMSGSDLGVDDPRDGCDDMVHVADASSAQRHNPTARADSRYLPHSKLMTVDPCAPLDSIGATQKVELLKPQEVFECEYKNAGDSTGQSKRSIRHEFWNYKDLPHPKRTGPDLRDVRGVKTRLSKSGAQCTYTAYVDLNDPLTGSDPKSQFPQWVGTLLVQGDDTNSDCSSLLAVTDEAVRRYQEQ
;
A
#
# COMPACT_ATOMS: atom_id res chain seq x y z
N MET A 1 53.79 2.83 -82.33
CA MET A 1 52.67 1.98 -81.83
C MET A 1 52.03 2.76 -80.70
N GLY A 2 50.79 3.23 -80.70
CA GLY A 2 49.65 3.10 -81.61
C GLY A 2 48.44 3.65 -80.84
N ASN A 3 47.60 4.40 -81.55
CA ASN A 3 46.20 4.74 -81.26
C ASN A 3 45.88 5.65 -80.05
N ARG A 4 45.24 6.81 -80.28
CA ARG A 4 43.81 7.05 -80.63
C ARG A 4 42.89 6.63 -79.48
N GLY A 5 41.97 7.42 -78.95
CA GLY A 5 41.27 8.59 -79.47
C GLY A 5 39.78 8.44 -79.16
N GLY A 6 39.08 9.56 -78.94
CA GLY A 6 37.60 9.68 -78.93
C GLY A 6 36.90 9.11 -77.68
N ALA A 7 35.73 9.58 -77.25
CA ALA A 7 34.79 10.54 -77.83
C ALA A 7 33.89 11.12 -76.72
N ALA A 8 33.32 12.29 -77.00
CA ALA A 8 32.27 12.96 -76.25
C ALA A 8 30.90 12.25 -76.37
N ILE A 9 29.94 12.63 -75.51
CA ILE A 9 28.51 12.94 -75.77
C ILE A 9 27.76 12.91 -74.40
N THR A 10 27.29 14.03 -73.83
CA THR A 10 25.89 14.59 -73.89
C THR A 10 24.80 13.56 -73.48
N ALA A 11 23.74 13.80 -72.70
CA ALA A 11 22.99 15.00 -72.32
C ALA A 11 21.87 14.66 -71.28
N THR A 12 21.22 15.71 -70.75
CA THR A 12 19.77 15.84 -70.35
C THR A 12 19.28 15.08 -69.10
N VAL A 13 18.99 15.71 -67.94
CA VAL A 13 17.89 16.64 -67.52
C VAL A 13 16.47 16.05 -67.53
N LEU A 14 15.83 16.00 -66.34
CA LEU A 14 14.38 16.23 -66.03
C LEU A 14 14.15 15.85 -64.55
N LEU A 15 14.00 16.76 -63.56
CA LEU A 15 12.91 17.68 -63.16
C LEU A 15 11.66 17.04 -62.52
N LEU A 16 11.19 17.72 -61.45
CA LEU A 16 9.90 17.66 -60.70
C LEU A 16 9.86 16.72 -59.48
N ALA A 17 9.28 17.03 -58.32
CA ALA A 17 8.73 18.21 -57.65
C ALA A 17 8.30 17.74 -56.23
N GLY A 18 8.23 18.61 -55.19
CA GLY A 18 7.47 18.27 -53.97
C GLY A 18 7.86 18.93 -52.65
N CYS A 19 7.43 20.19 -52.47
CA CYS A 19 6.98 20.84 -51.23
C CYS A 19 7.87 20.86 -49.95
N THR A 20 8.59 21.97 -49.76
CA THR A 20 8.83 22.54 -48.42
C THR A 20 7.99 23.81 -48.26
N GLN A 21 6.99 23.78 -47.38
CA GLN A 21 6.35 25.01 -46.90
C GLN A 21 7.08 25.45 -45.63
N ALA A 22 7.78 26.58 -45.72
CA ALA A 22 8.12 27.40 -44.58
C ALA A 22 6.95 28.36 -44.31
N THR A 23 6.51 28.45 -43.06
CA THR A 23 5.70 29.58 -42.59
C THR A 23 6.50 30.35 -41.55
N GLU A 24 6.51 31.66 -41.75
CA GLU A 24 7.28 32.67 -41.04
C GLU A 24 6.93 32.70 -39.55
N GLY A 25 7.96 32.67 -38.70
CA GLY A 25 7.84 33.02 -37.29
C GLY A 25 8.00 34.52 -37.13
N GLU A 26 6.90 35.25 -36.95
CA GLU A 26 6.94 36.60 -36.40
C GLU A 26 7.18 36.51 -34.89
N ALA A 27 8.34 37.01 -34.47
CA ALA A 27 8.61 37.30 -33.07
C ALA A 27 7.96 38.64 -32.72
N LEU A 28 6.99 38.66 -31.79
CA LEU A 28 6.51 39.90 -31.19
C LEU A 28 6.53 39.87 -29.66
N LYS A 29 7.17 40.94 -29.17
CA LYS A 29 7.39 41.44 -27.81
C LYS A 29 6.16 41.36 -26.91
N GLY A 30 6.45 41.20 -25.62
CA GLY A 30 5.46 41.21 -24.56
C GLY A 30 4.82 42.57 -24.26
N GLY A 31 3.74 42.46 -23.47
CA GLY A 31 3.13 43.56 -22.74
C GLY A 31 1.77 43.98 -23.28
N ASP A 32 0.70 43.26 -22.92
CA ASP A 32 -0.59 43.88 -22.64
C ASP A 32 -1.42 43.05 -21.63
N PRO A 33 -1.92 43.63 -20.53
CA PRO A 33 -2.52 42.92 -19.40
C PRO A 33 -4.03 42.71 -19.59
N ALA A 34 -4.43 42.12 -20.73
CA ALA A 34 -5.83 41.91 -21.07
C ALA A 34 -6.09 40.59 -21.79
N MET A 35 -5.42 39.50 -21.42
CA MET A 35 -5.77 38.13 -21.83
C MET A 35 -5.40 37.10 -20.74
N ALA A 36 -5.81 37.36 -19.51
CA ALA A 36 -5.83 36.35 -18.46
C ALA A 36 -7.16 35.59 -18.48
N THR A 37 -7.38 34.72 -19.48
CA THR A 37 -8.34 33.60 -19.38
C THR A 37 -8.25 32.75 -20.64
N ARG A 38 -7.53 31.62 -20.52
CA ARG A 38 -7.72 30.32 -21.21
C ARG A 38 -6.37 29.61 -21.32
N SER A 39 -5.81 29.27 -20.15
CA SER A 39 -5.00 28.06 -20.08
C SER A 39 -5.98 26.90 -20.06
N ASN A 40 -6.35 26.40 -21.23
CA ASN A 40 -6.94 25.08 -21.36
C ASN A 40 -5.82 24.07 -21.08
N SER A 41 -5.53 23.85 -19.80
CA SER A 41 -5.10 22.53 -19.36
C SER A 41 -6.25 21.62 -19.77
N ALA A 42 -6.07 20.84 -20.83
CA ALA A 42 -7.04 19.85 -21.24
C ALA A 42 -7.14 18.84 -20.08
N SER A 43 -8.09 19.09 -19.18
CA SER A 43 -8.48 18.14 -18.16
C SER A 43 -8.78 16.84 -18.88
N ALA A 44 -8.06 15.78 -18.52
CA ALA A 44 -8.41 14.44 -18.96
C ALA A 44 -9.92 14.23 -18.73
N PRO A 45 -10.62 13.44 -19.57
CA PRO A 45 -12.03 13.15 -19.36
C PRO A 45 -12.22 12.69 -17.91
N SER A 46 -13.01 13.42 -17.11
CA SER A 46 -13.35 12.97 -15.76
C SER A 46 -14.28 11.78 -15.92
N PHE A 47 -13.74 10.57 -15.82
CA PHE A 47 -14.58 9.38 -15.74
C PHE A 47 -15.45 9.46 -14.48
N PRO A 48 -16.72 9.02 -14.54
CA PRO A 48 -17.57 8.94 -13.36
C PRO A 48 -16.92 8.02 -12.33
N SER A 49 -17.13 8.31 -11.05
CA SER A 49 -16.48 7.53 -9.99
C SER A 49 -17.00 6.09 -9.97
N TYR A 50 -16.11 5.12 -9.73
CA TYR A 50 -16.48 3.71 -9.53
C TYR A 50 -17.47 3.52 -8.37
N ARG A 51 -17.58 4.50 -7.46
CA ARG A 51 -18.46 4.48 -6.30
C ARG A 51 -19.94 4.73 -6.65
N GLU A 52 -20.21 5.53 -7.68
CA GLU A 52 -21.57 5.95 -8.06
C GLU A 52 -22.53 4.78 -8.35
N PRO A 53 -22.15 3.73 -9.11
CA PRO A 53 -23.06 2.62 -9.41
C PRO A 53 -23.18 1.58 -8.28
N LEU A 54 -22.44 1.72 -7.17
CA LEU A 54 -22.49 0.77 -6.05
C LEU A 54 -23.75 0.99 -5.21
N ASP A 55 -24.20 -0.05 -4.51
CA ASP A 55 -25.30 0.10 -3.56
C ASP A 55 -24.92 1.00 -2.38
N SER A 56 -25.94 1.53 -1.69
CA SER A 56 -25.74 2.48 -0.61
C SER A 56 -24.98 1.91 0.60
N ALA A 57 -25.05 0.60 0.83
CA ALA A 57 -24.32 -0.04 1.94
C ALA A 57 -22.83 -0.08 1.63
N VAL A 58 -22.45 -0.48 0.42
CA VAL A 58 -21.06 -0.46 -0.05
C VAL A 58 -20.52 0.97 -0.08
N GLN A 59 -21.29 1.95 -0.56
CA GLN A 59 -20.87 3.36 -0.53
C GLN A 59 -20.61 3.85 0.90
N ALA A 60 -21.47 3.48 1.86
CA ALA A 60 -21.28 3.82 3.27
C ALA A 60 -20.02 3.17 3.84
N GLN A 61 -19.74 1.91 3.50
CA GLN A 61 -18.52 1.22 3.92
C GLN A 61 -17.26 1.89 3.34
N LEU A 62 -17.27 2.26 2.05
CA LEU A 62 -16.14 2.96 1.43
C LEU A 62 -15.90 4.34 2.05
N LYS A 63 -16.97 5.07 2.38
CA LYS A 63 -16.86 6.33 3.14
C LYS A 63 -16.26 6.09 4.52
N ARG A 64 -16.66 5.02 5.21
CA ARG A 64 -16.07 4.63 6.50
C ARG A 64 -14.58 4.32 6.35
N ASN A 65 -14.17 3.61 5.30
CA ASN A 65 -12.75 3.35 5.03
C ASN A 65 -11.96 4.65 4.86
N ASP A 66 -12.52 5.66 4.18
CA ASP A 66 -11.88 6.98 4.04
C ASP A 66 -11.66 7.68 5.40
N GLU A 67 -12.56 7.48 6.36
CA GLU A 67 -12.40 7.96 7.73
C GLU A 67 -11.33 7.16 8.49
N VAL A 68 -11.34 5.83 8.38
CA VAL A 68 -10.36 4.96 9.05
C VAL A 68 -8.95 5.19 8.51
N ARG A 69 -8.76 5.47 7.22
CA ARG A 69 -7.43 5.83 6.66
C ARG A 69 -6.82 7.08 7.32
N LYS A 70 -7.66 7.99 7.82
CA LYS A 70 -7.23 9.22 8.52
C LYS A 70 -6.89 8.98 9.99
N VAL A 71 -7.20 7.82 10.54
CA VAL A 71 -6.87 7.46 11.93
C VAL A 71 -5.41 7.05 12.03
N ASP A 72 -4.71 7.56 13.05
CA ASP A 72 -3.40 7.05 13.46
C ASP A 72 -3.59 5.72 14.22
N PRO A 73 -3.22 4.55 13.67
CA PRO A 73 -3.30 3.30 14.40
C PRO A 73 -2.43 3.29 15.66
N CYS A 74 -1.29 3.99 15.69
CA CYS A 74 -0.44 4.08 16.89
C CYS A 74 -1.09 4.87 18.04
N SER A 75 -2.13 5.67 17.73
CA SER A 75 -2.89 6.40 18.74
C SER A 75 -3.96 5.56 19.44
N LEU A 76 -4.19 4.31 19.00
CA LEU A 76 -5.23 3.42 19.52
C LEU A 76 -4.79 2.61 20.75
N ILE A 77 -3.59 2.85 21.26
CA ILE A 77 -3.04 2.16 22.43
C ILE A 77 -2.59 3.15 23.51
N ASN A 78 -2.74 2.74 24.76
CA ASN A 78 -2.11 3.40 25.89
C ASN A 78 -0.65 2.95 25.98
N ILE A 79 0.27 3.83 25.55
CA ILE A 79 1.71 3.53 25.50
C ILE A 79 2.29 3.33 26.91
N ASP A 80 1.79 4.02 27.93
CA ASP A 80 2.26 3.86 29.30
C ASP A 80 1.91 2.47 29.84
N ALA A 81 0.69 1.99 29.57
CA ALA A 81 0.29 0.62 29.89
C ALA A 81 1.11 -0.40 29.10
N ALA A 82 1.36 -0.17 27.80
CA ALA A 82 2.22 -1.06 27.02
C ALA A 82 3.67 -1.10 27.56
N ALA A 83 4.19 0.01 28.06
CA ALA A 83 5.54 0.10 28.61
C ALA A 83 5.71 -0.67 29.93
N THR A 84 4.64 -1.04 30.64
CA THR A 84 4.75 -1.88 31.85
C THR A 84 5.13 -3.32 31.53
N LEU A 85 4.97 -3.76 30.28
CA LEU A 85 5.27 -5.12 29.84
C LEU A 85 6.76 -5.34 29.55
N GLY A 86 7.53 -4.26 29.42
CA GLY A 86 8.98 -4.31 29.22
C GLY A 86 9.53 -3.05 28.53
N PRO A 87 10.86 -2.95 28.36
CA PRO A 87 11.48 -1.84 27.66
C PRO A 87 11.08 -1.84 26.18
N ILE A 88 10.41 -0.79 25.74
CA ILE A 88 10.03 -0.65 24.33
C ILE A 88 11.25 -0.22 23.50
N LYS A 89 11.57 -1.03 22.49
CA LYS A 89 12.64 -0.81 21.51
C LYS A 89 12.15 -0.03 20.29
N TYR A 90 10.96 -0.33 19.80
CA TYR A 90 10.38 0.31 18.61
C TYR A 90 8.88 0.53 18.78
N ILE A 91 8.38 1.64 18.22
CA ILE A 91 6.96 1.93 18.05
C ILE A 91 6.80 2.48 16.63
N GLY A 92 5.85 2.00 15.84
CA GLY A 92 5.56 2.62 14.55
C GLY A 92 4.88 1.69 13.57
N THR A 93 5.13 1.91 12.29
CA THR A 93 4.58 1.12 11.19
C THR A 93 4.85 -0.37 11.33
N ASP A 94 3.86 -1.16 10.93
CA ASP A 94 4.00 -2.58 10.59
C ASP A 94 3.82 -2.78 9.08
N LYS A 95 3.95 -4.02 8.60
CA LYS A 95 3.73 -4.35 7.18
C LYS A 95 2.36 -3.91 6.69
N GLN A 96 1.32 -4.07 7.52
CA GLN A 96 -0.03 -3.62 7.19
C GLN A 96 -0.19 -2.15 7.53
N ALA A 97 -0.68 -1.37 6.56
CA ALA A 97 -0.92 0.06 6.70
C ALA A 97 -1.92 0.43 7.82
N SER A 98 -2.81 -0.49 8.16
CA SER A 98 -3.80 -0.37 9.25
C SER A 98 -3.22 -0.61 10.63
N ASP A 99 -2.00 -1.13 10.73
CA ASP A 99 -1.43 -1.57 11.99
C ASP A 99 -0.27 -0.69 12.43
N CYS A 100 -0.18 -0.53 13.74
CA CYS A 100 0.99 -0.08 14.46
C CYS A 100 1.58 -1.26 15.23
N ARG A 101 2.89 -1.24 15.41
CA ARG A 101 3.64 -2.26 16.12
C ARG A 101 4.49 -1.65 17.21
N ILE A 102 4.51 -2.31 18.37
CA ILE A 102 5.48 -2.13 19.44
C ILE A 102 6.38 -3.36 19.44
N GLU A 103 7.70 -3.15 19.40
CA GLU A 103 8.68 -4.20 19.67
C GLU A 103 9.37 -3.95 21.00
N TYR A 104 9.55 -5.00 21.78
CA TYR A 104 10.21 -4.95 23.08
C TYR A 104 11.66 -5.41 22.97
N ASP A 105 12.49 -4.87 23.86
CA ASP A 105 13.85 -5.35 24.05
C ASP A 105 13.80 -6.63 24.89
N VAL A 106 13.86 -7.78 24.21
CA VAL A 106 13.85 -9.10 24.84
C VAL A 106 15.28 -9.63 24.94
N PRO A 107 15.75 -10.04 26.14
CA PRO A 107 17.08 -10.59 26.28
C PRO A 107 17.24 -11.90 25.50
N LEU A 108 18.46 -12.12 24.98
CA LEU A 108 18.84 -13.38 24.35
C LEU A 108 19.13 -14.45 25.41
N LEU A 109 18.98 -15.73 25.04
CA LEU A 109 19.50 -16.82 25.85
C LEU A 109 21.05 -16.73 25.93
N PRO A 110 21.68 -17.11 27.05
CA PRO A 110 23.13 -17.07 27.18
C PRO A 110 23.85 -17.83 26.06
N GLY A 111 24.86 -17.21 25.45
CA GLY A 111 25.66 -17.82 24.38
C GLY A 111 24.99 -17.79 23.00
N GLN A 112 23.95 -16.99 22.81
CA GLN A 112 23.33 -16.72 21.50
C GLN A 112 23.86 -15.45 20.85
N GLU A 113 24.79 -14.74 21.50
CA GLU A 113 25.38 -13.51 20.98
C GLU A 113 26.20 -13.81 19.71
N GLY A 114 25.68 -13.42 18.54
CA GLY A 114 26.34 -13.61 17.25
C GLY A 114 25.79 -14.77 16.41
N GLU A 115 24.80 -15.50 16.92
CA GLU A 115 24.08 -16.49 16.12
C GLU A 115 23.27 -15.83 14.99
N MET A 116 23.15 -16.53 13.86
CA MET A 116 22.38 -16.03 12.71
C MET A 116 20.89 -15.91 13.04
N LEU A 117 20.37 -16.82 13.87
CA LEU A 117 19.00 -16.84 14.36
C LEU A 117 19.04 -16.91 15.89
N PRO A 118 19.28 -15.77 16.57
CA PRO A 118 19.48 -15.75 18.00
C PRO A 118 18.18 -16.05 18.74
N LYS A 119 18.26 -16.93 19.73
CA LYS A 119 17.11 -17.35 20.53
C LYS A 119 16.91 -16.42 21.72
N HIS A 120 15.66 -16.04 21.94
CA HIS A 120 15.27 -15.13 23.03
C HIS A 120 14.87 -15.92 24.28
N VAL A 121 15.02 -15.30 25.45
CA VAL A 121 14.48 -15.85 26.71
C VAL A 121 12.96 -16.04 26.55
N PRO A 122 12.42 -17.24 26.77
CA PRO A 122 11.00 -17.51 26.53
C PRO A 122 10.08 -16.84 27.55
N GLY A 123 8.84 -16.56 27.15
CA GLY A 123 7.75 -16.14 28.04
C GLY A 123 7.67 -14.64 28.34
N LEU A 124 8.47 -13.82 27.66
CA LEU A 124 8.40 -12.35 27.70
C LEU A 124 7.59 -11.83 26.52
N VAL A 125 6.99 -10.64 26.65
CA VAL A 125 6.32 -10.00 25.52
C VAL A 125 7.37 -9.57 24.51
N SER A 126 7.26 -10.05 23.27
CA SER A 126 8.21 -9.72 22.19
C SER A 126 7.70 -8.60 21.30
N SER A 127 6.40 -8.60 20.99
CA SER A 127 5.75 -7.52 20.25
C SER A 127 4.26 -7.43 20.50
N ILE A 128 3.72 -6.23 20.28
CA ILE A 128 2.29 -5.99 20.15
C ILE A 128 2.02 -5.39 18.77
N SER A 129 1.09 -5.95 18.01
CA SER A 129 0.54 -5.34 16.79
C SER A 129 -0.93 -4.97 17.02
N PHE A 130 -1.33 -3.77 16.62
CA PHE A 130 -2.66 -3.24 16.92
C PHE A 130 -3.09 -2.18 15.93
N GLY A 131 -4.38 -1.89 15.90
CA GLY A 131 -4.92 -0.73 15.18
C GLY A 131 -5.87 -1.07 14.04
N SER A 132 -5.78 -2.28 13.50
CA SER A 132 -6.79 -2.82 12.59
C SER A 132 -8.20 -2.70 13.16
N ARG A 133 -9.09 -2.11 12.35
CA ARG A 133 -10.50 -1.86 12.64
C ARG A 133 -11.36 -2.67 11.70
N LEU A 134 -12.23 -3.53 12.26
CA LEU A 134 -13.08 -4.42 11.47
C LEU A 134 -14.50 -4.43 12.02
N ILE A 135 -15.49 -4.45 11.12
CA ILE A 135 -16.88 -4.71 11.50
C ILE A 135 -16.97 -6.14 12.02
N ASP A 136 -17.47 -6.31 13.24
CA ASP A 136 -17.63 -7.60 13.86
C ASP A 136 -18.80 -8.37 13.23
N SER A 137 -18.51 -8.96 12.08
CA SER A 137 -19.46 -9.72 11.28
C SER A 137 -20.03 -10.94 12.02
N PHE A 138 -19.33 -11.43 13.05
CA PHE A 138 -19.68 -12.61 13.82
C PHE A 138 -20.37 -12.30 15.15
N GLY A 139 -20.53 -11.02 15.51
CA GLY A 139 -21.20 -10.62 16.75
C GLY A 139 -20.51 -11.09 18.02
N ARG A 140 -19.17 -11.23 17.99
CA ARG A 140 -18.35 -11.60 19.15
C ARG A 140 -18.19 -10.46 20.16
N GLY A 141 -18.29 -9.21 19.72
CA GLY A 141 -18.02 -8.03 20.51
C GLY A 141 -16.61 -8.04 21.09
N ASP A 142 -16.50 -7.62 22.36
CA ASP A 142 -15.28 -7.73 23.13
C ASP A 142 -14.93 -9.21 23.34
N SER A 143 -13.74 -9.62 22.90
CA SER A 143 -13.32 -11.01 22.97
C SER A 143 -11.82 -11.17 23.19
N VAL A 144 -11.43 -12.32 23.70
CA VAL A 144 -10.04 -12.71 23.98
C VAL A 144 -9.84 -14.12 23.40
N MET A 145 -8.76 -14.30 22.64
CA MET A 145 -8.44 -15.55 21.96
C MET A 145 -6.97 -15.89 22.17
N SER A 146 -6.71 -16.91 23.00
CA SER A 146 -5.38 -17.51 23.14
C SER A 146 -5.05 -18.37 21.92
N LEU A 147 -3.82 -18.26 21.42
CA LEU A 147 -3.31 -19.04 20.29
C LEU A 147 -2.06 -19.86 20.65
N GLY A 148 -1.68 -19.93 21.92
CA GLY A 148 -0.43 -20.55 22.38
C GLY A 148 0.79 -19.70 21.98
N GLY A 149 1.47 -19.10 22.96
CA GLY A 149 2.59 -18.18 22.69
C GLY A 149 2.17 -16.83 22.09
N SER A 150 0.87 -16.58 21.92
CA SER A 150 0.32 -15.30 21.49
C SER A 150 -1.17 -15.20 21.85
N CYS A 151 -1.70 -13.98 21.85
CA CYS A 151 -3.09 -13.71 22.15
C CYS A 151 -3.67 -12.59 21.28
N ASN A 152 -4.93 -12.73 20.87
CA ASN A 152 -5.71 -11.66 20.26
C ASN A 152 -6.76 -11.14 21.23
N VAL A 153 -6.86 -9.83 21.35
CA VAL A 153 -7.87 -9.13 22.12
C VAL A 153 -8.62 -8.17 21.20
N TYR A 154 -9.93 -8.29 21.14
CA TYR A 154 -10.80 -7.40 20.38
C TYR A 154 -11.58 -6.53 21.35
N ARG A 155 -11.66 -5.22 21.05
CA ARG A 155 -12.46 -4.27 21.81
C ARG A 155 -13.28 -3.39 20.88
N ILE A 156 -14.53 -3.13 21.24
CA ILE A 156 -15.41 -2.24 20.49
C ILE A 156 -14.75 -0.84 20.37
N SER A 157 -14.81 -0.27 19.16
CA SER A 157 -14.21 1.03 18.84
C SER A 157 -15.12 2.22 19.16
N GLY A 158 -16.40 1.95 19.41
CA GLY A 158 -17.46 2.95 19.59
C GLY A 158 -18.25 3.26 18.31
N TYR A 159 -17.80 2.77 17.14
CA TYR A 159 -18.55 2.87 15.89
C TYR A 159 -19.49 1.67 15.72
N VAL A 160 -20.68 1.94 15.16
CA VAL A 160 -21.68 0.93 14.78
C VAL A 160 -22.04 1.15 13.31
N GLU A 161 -21.92 0.12 12.50
CA GLU A 161 -22.27 0.18 11.09
C GLU A 161 -23.79 0.34 10.93
N ALA A 162 -24.22 1.42 10.29
CA ALA A 162 -25.65 1.72 10.14
C ALA A 162 -26.43 0.65 9.36
N ALA A 163 -25.79 -0.01 8.38
CA ALA A 163 -26.45 -0.99 7.52
C ALA A 163 -26.77 -2.30 8.25
N THR A 164 -25.88 -2.77 9.13
CA THR A 164 -26.01 -4.07 9.79
C THR A 164 -26.29 -3.97 11.29
N GLY A 165 -26.12 -2.79 11.88
CA GLY A 165 -26.14 -2.58 13.33
C GLY A 165 -24.97 -3.22 14.07
N LYS A 166 -23.96 -3.73 13.36
CA LYS A 166 -22.83 -4.43 13.97
C LYS A 166 -21.75 -3.43 14.43
N PRO A 167 -21.14 -3.67 15.61
CA PRO A 167 -20.07 -2.81 16.09
C PRO A 167 -18.78 -3.03 15.28
N GLU A 168 -17.98 -1.98 15.18
CA GLU A 168 -16.58 -2.09 14.77
C GLU A 168 -15.71 -2.40 15.98
N THR A 169 -14.72 -3.26 15.79
CA THR A 169 -13.75 -3.64 16.82
C THR A 169 -12.35 -3.21 16.41
N VAL A 170 -11.52 -2.87 17.40
CA VAL A 170 -10.08 -2.70 17.28
C VAL A 170 -9.42 -4.00 17.73
N SER A 171 -8.53 -4.52 16.89
CA SER A 171 -7.72 -5.70 17.20
C SER A 171 -6.42 -5.30 17.90
N TYR A 172 -6.05 -6.08 18.91
CA TYR A 172 -4.76 -6.06 19.58
C TYR A 172 -4.20 -7.48 19.60
N HIS A 173 -2.97 -7.65 19.13
CA HIS A 173 -2.27 -8.92 19.08
C HIS A 173 -0.99 -8.81 19.90
N VAL A 174 -0.77 -9.72 20.84
CA VAL A 174 0.51 -9.86 21.55
C VAL A 174 1.18 -11.15 21.12
N SER A 175 2.49 -11.08 20.91
CA SER A 175 3.33 -12.25 20.69
C SER A 175 4.33 -12.40 21.84
N MET A 176 4.55 -13.63 22.26
CA MET A 176 5.51 -13.97 23.32
C MET A 176 6.80 -14.50 22.72
N SER A 177 7.93 -14.23 23.37
CA SER A 177 9.24 -14.71 22.98
C SER A 177 9.43 -16.20 23.23
N GLY A 178 10.29 -16.83 22.44
CA GLY A 178 10.73 -18.22 22.62
C GLY A 178 9.66 -19.28 22.36
N SER A 179 8.55 -18.92 21.70
CA SER A 179 7.51 -19.87 21.25
C SER A 179 8.03 -20.85 20.18
N ASP A 180 9.08 -20.48 19.48
CA ASP A 180 9.82 -21.29 18.50
C ASP A 180 10.70 -22.36 19.14
N LEU A 181 10.89 -22.34 20.45
CA LEU A 181 11.75 -23.29 21.17
C LEU A 181 11.08 -24.62 21.50
N GLY A 182 9.84 -24.84 21.05
CA GLY A 182 9.08 -26.06 21.33
C GLY A 182 8.78 -26.24 22.82
N VAL A 183 8.55 -25.13 23.53
CA VAL A 183 8.14 -25.14 24.93
C VAL A 183 6.76 -25.78 25.04
N ASP A 184 6.59 -26.73 25.95
CA ASP A 184 5.29 -27.29 26.27
C ASP A 184 4.42 -26.20 26.93
N ASP A 185 3.27 -25.90 26.33
CA ASP A 185 2.31 -24.87 26.77
C ASP A 185 2.91 -23.45 26.97
N PRO A 186 3.33 -22.78 25.89
CA PRO A 186 3.91 -21.45 26.00
C PRO A 186 2.87 -20.43 26.47
N ARG A 187 3.22 -19.64 27.50
CA ARG A 187 2.43 -18.48 27.97
C ARG A 187 1.94 -17.67 26.77
N ASP A 188 0.66 -17.34 26.73
CA ASP A 188 0.01 -16.68 25.60
C ASP A 188 0.03 -15.15 25.65
N GLY A 189 0.22 -14.58 26.84
CA GLY A 189 0.21 -13.13 27.07
C GLY A 189 -1.20 -12.52 27.11
N CYS A 190 -2.27 -13.31 27.24
CA CYS A 190 -3.63 -12.78 27.19
C CYS A 190 -3.91 -11.78 28.30
N ASP A 191 -3.51 -12.05 29.54
CA ASP A 191 -3.71 -11.12 30.66
C ASP A 191 -2.98 -9.79 30.44
N ASP A 192 -1.76 -9.83 29.89
CA ASP A 192 -0.99 -8.63 29.54
C ASP A 192 -1.72 -7.79 28.50
N MET A 193 -2.19 -8.43 27.43
CA MET A 193 -2.86 -7.74 26.33
C MET A 193 -4.24 -7.23 26.74
N VAL A 194 -4.98 -7.97 27.58
CA VAL A 194 -6.25 -7.50 28.16
C VAL A 194 -6.02 -6.25 28.99
N HIS A 195 -5.01 -6.25 29.86
CA HIS A 195 -4.68 -5.08 30.67
C HIS A 195 -4.41 -3.83 29.80
N VAL A 196 -3.56 -3.97 28.79
CA VAL A 196 -3.21 -2.87 27.89
C VAL A 196 -4.39 -2.44 27.02
N ALA A 197 -5.16 -3.38 26.48
CA ALA A 197 -6.36 -3.07 25.72
C ALA A 197 -7.39 -2.34 26.59
N ASP A 198 -7.65 -2.78 27.80
CA ASP A 198 -8.63 -2.11 28.67
C ASP A 198 -8.16 -0.69 29.06
N ALA A 199 -6.86 -0.51 29.34
CA ALA A 199 -6.24 0.80 29.57
C ALA A 199 -6.27 1.74 28.35
N SER A 200 -6.51 1.20 27.15
CA SER A 200 -6.58 1.93 25.87
C SER A 200 -8.00 2.38 25.49
N SER A 201 -8.97 2.30 26.42
CA SER A 201 -10.37 2.62 26.13
C SER A 201 -10.56 4.04 25.58
N ALA A 202 -9.95 5.05 26.20
CA ALA A 202 -10.08 6.44 25.75
C ALA A 202 -9.52 6.64 24.33
N GLN A 203 -8.37 6.03 24.06
CA GLN A 203 -7.65 6.04 22.78
C GLN A 203 -8.46 5.42 21.65
N ARG A 204 -9.17 4.31 21.90
CA ARG A 204 -10.05 3.71 20.88
C ARG A 204 -11.20 4.60 20.45
N HIS A 205 -11.81 5.28 21.41
CA HIS A 205 -12.97 6.13 21.16
C HIS A 205 -12.56 7.47 20.54
N ASN A 206 -11.36 7.97 20.85
CA ASN A 206 -10.88 9.28 20.41
C ASN A 206 -9.43 9.17 19.87
N PRO A 207 -9.21 8.45 18.76
CA PRO A 207 -7.88 8.39 18.17
C PRO A 207 -7.46 9.75 17.59
N THR A 208 -6.15 9.97 17.49
CA THR A 208 -5.60 11.13 16.81
C THR A 208 -5.58 10.93 15.29
N ALA A 209 -5.42 12.02 14.54
CA ALA A 209 -5.28 11.94 13.10
C ALA A 209 -3.91 11.37 12.72
N ARG A 210 -3.86 10.58 11.66
CA ARG A 210 -2.63 10.02 11.07
C ARG A 210 -1.63 11.11 10.68
N ALA A 211 -2.14 12.24 10.19
CA ALA A 211 -1.30 13.40 9.82
C ALA A 211 -0.53 13.99 11.01
N ASP A 212 -1.02 13.78 12.23
CA ASP A 212 -0.37 14.25 13.46
C ASP A 212 0.50 13.18 14.12
N SER A 213 0.61 11.99 13.52
CA SER A 213 1.36 10.89 14.09
C SER A 213 2.85 11.21 14.15
N ARG A 214 3.46 10.93 15.31
CA ARG A 214 4.91 10.94 15.48
C ARG A 214 5.53 9.56 15.26
N TYR A 215 4.74 8.50 15.41
CA TYR A 215 5.23 7.13 15.35
C TYR A 215 5.19 6.55 13.92
N LEU A 216 4.27 7.02 13.10
CA LEU A 216 4.12 6.58 11.72
C LEU A 216 4.85 7.50 10.74
N PRO A 217 5.41 6.95 9.65
CA PRO A 217 5.83 7.73 8.51
C PRO A 217 4.64 8.38 7.82
N HIS A 218 4.85 9.62 7.37
CA HIS A 218 3.87 10.35 6.57
C HIS A 218 3.99 9.93 5.10
N SER A 219 3.34 8.83 4.74
CA SER A 219 3.23 8.39 3.34
C SER A 219 1.92 8.84 2.72
N LYS A 220 2.03 9.40 1.51
CA LYS A 220 0.88 9.68 0.64
C LYS A 220 0.07 8.43 0.32
N LEU A 221 0.70 7.25 0.31
CA LEU A 221 0.03 5.98 0.04
C LEU A 221 -1.19 5.74 0.96
N MET A 222 -1.17 6.34 2.15
CA MET A 222 -2.23 6.17 3.16
C MET A 222 -3.47 7.02 2.90
N THR A 223 -3.39 8.04 2.02
CA THR A 223 -4.55 8.87 1.65
C THR A 223 -5.22 8.36 0.37
N VAL A 224 -4.51 7.56 -0.42
CA VAL A 224 -4.98 7.03 -1.69
C VAL A 224 -6.02 5.94 -1.46
N ASP A 225 -7.14 6.04 -2.18
CA ASP A 225 -8.14 4.97 -2.24
C ASP A 225 -7.61 3.82 -3.12
N PRO A 226 -7.42 2.60 -2.56
CA PRO A 226 -6.93 1.45 -3.34
C PRO A 226 -7.87 1.05 -4.48
N CYS A 227 -9.14 1.45 -4.43
CA CYS A 227 -10.11 1.19 -5.50
C CYS A 227 -10.21 2.31 -6.54
N ALA A 228 -9.55 3.46 -6.36
CA ALA A 228 -9.56 4.55 -7.34
C ALA A 228 -9.17 4.16 -8.77
N PRO A 229 -8.29 3.15 -9.01
CA PRO A 229 -8.02 2.68 -10.37
C PRO A 229 -9.25 2.19 -11.14
N LEU A 230 -10.31 1.79 -10.44
CA LEU A 230 -11.57 1.35 -11.03
C LEU A 230 -12.34 2.48 -11.73
N ASP A 231 -12.10 3.76 -11.41
CA ASP A 231 -12.68 4.88 -12.16
C ASP A 231 -12.30 4.81 -13.64
N SER A 232 -11.06 4.40 -13.94
CA SER A 232 -10.52 4.34 -15.30
C SER A 232 -10.76 2.97 -15.94
N ILE A 233 -10.56 1.89 -15.16
CA ILE A 233 -10.65 0.51 -15.66
C ILE A 233 -12.10 0.05 -15.74
N GLY A 234 -12.88 0.35 -14.69
CA GLY A 234 -14.31 0.03 -14.58
C GLY A 234 -15.20 0.83 -15.52
N ALA A 235 -14.70 1.92 -16.12
CA ALA A 235 -15.40 2.62 -17.21
C ALA A 235 -15.67 1.70 -18.42
N THR A 236 -14.86 0.66 -18.60
CA THR A 236 -14.99 -0.29 -19.71
C THR A 236 -15.61 -1.63 -19.33
N GLN A 237 -15.72 -1.93 -18.03
CA GLN A 237 -16.15 -3.23 -17.51
C GLN A 237 -16.93 -3.06 -16.21
N LYS A 238 -18.11 -3.68 -16.11
CA LYS A 238 -18.86 -3.70 -14.85
C LYS A 238 -18.12 -4.59 -13.84
N VAL A 239 -17.76 -4.03 -12.69
CA VAL A 239 -17.02 -4.72 -11.63
C VAL A 239 -17.90 -4.94 -10.38
N GLU A 240 -17.53 -5.94 -9.59
CA GLU A 240 -18.10 -6.26 -8.28
C GLU A 240 -16.98 -6.22 -7.24
N LEU A 241 -17.18 -5.47 -6.14
CA LEU A 241 -16.25 -5.45 -5.02
C LEU A 241 -16.50 -6.65 -4.11
N LEU A 242 -15.44 -7.38 -3.78
CA LEU A 242 -15.52 -8.61 -2.99
C LEU A 242 -15.35 -8.37 -1.49
N LYS A 243 -14.54 -7.37 -1.12
CA LYS A 243 -14.24 -7.03 0.27
C LYS A 243 -14.24 -5.52 0.49
N PRO A 244 -15.39 -4.84 0.36
CA PRO A 244 -15.47 -3.39 0.50
C PRO A 244 -15.05 -2.90 1.89
N GLN A 245 -15.01 -3.76 2.91
CA GLN A 245 -14.58 -3.44 4.27
C GLN A 245 -13.07 -3.32 4.47
N GLU A 246 -12.24 -3.76 3.51
CA GLU A 246 -10.78 -3.69 3.66
C GLU A 246 -10.29 -2.26 3.34
N VAL A 247 -9.70 -1.61 4.34
CA VAL A 247 -9.41 -0.15 4.29
C VAL A 247 -8.32 0.20 3.28
N PHE A 248 -7.33 -0.68 3.15
CA PHE A 248 -6.12 -0.52 2.32
C PHE A 248 -6.03 -1.58 1.23
N GLU A 249 -7.12 -2.28 0.93
CA GLU A 249 -7.20 -3.26 -0.15
C GLU A 249 -8.46 -3.06 -0.98
N CYS A 250 -8.31 -3.11 -2.29
CA CYS A 250 -9.41 -3.22 -3.23
C CYS A 250 -9.40 -4.60 -3.86
N GLU A 251 -10.31 -5.47 -3.45
CA GLU A 251 -10.51 -6.78 -4.07
C GLU A 251 -11.78 -6.73 -4.93
N TYR A 252 -11.66 -7.07 -6.21
CA TYR A 252 -12.77 -6.99 -7.16
C TYR A 252 -12.70 -8.10 -8.21
N LYS A 253 -13.80 -8.30 -8.92
CA LYS A 253 -13.90 -9.16 -10.10
C LYS A 253 -14.83 -8.54 -11.14
N ASN A 254 -14.85 -9.08 -12.35
CA ASN A 254 -15.84 -8.71 -13.35
C ASN A 254 -17.22 -9.25 -12.95
N ALA A 255 -18.25 -8.43 -13.12
CA ALA A 255 -19.61 -8.80 -12.81
C ALA A 255 -20.06 -10.02 -13.64
N GLY A 256 -20.62 -11.03 -12.97
CA GLY A 256 -21.03 -12.29 -13.59
C GLY A 256 -19.93 -13.33 -13.73
N ASP A 257 -18.69 -13.04 -13.33
CA ASP A 257 -17.64 -14.06 -13.22
C ASP A 257 -17.88 -14.96 -12.00
N SER A 258 -18.36 -16.17 -12.28
CA SER A 258 -18.56 -17.24 -11.31
C SER A 258 -17.33 -18.10 -11.09
N THR A 259 -16.35 -18.04 -12.00
CA THR A 259 -15.11 -18.84 -11.95
C THR A 259 -14.05 -18.20 -11.06
N GLY A 260 -14.12 -16.88 -10.89
CA GLY A 260 -13.16 -16.09 -10.12
C GLY A 260 -11.87 -15.78 -10.89
N GLN A 261 -11.77 -16.12 -12.18
CA GLN A 261 -10.57 -15.89 -13.00
C GLN A 261 -10.26 -14.39 -13.21
N SER A 262 -11.29 -13.54 -13.16
CA SER A 262 -11.14 -12.08 -13.25
C SER A 262 -10.87 -11.42 -11.90
N LYS A 263 -10.73 -12.19 -10.82
CA LYS A 263 -10.43 -11.64 -9.50
C LYS A 263 -9.08 -10.93 -9.52
N ARG A 264 -9.06 -9.70 -9.01
CA ARG A 264 -7.89 -8.85 -8.85
C ARG A 264 -7.88 -8.24 -7.45
N SER A 265 -6.70 -7.96 -6.94
CA SER A 265 -6.52 -7.15 -5.74
C SER A 265 -5.49 -6.06 -5.94
N ILE A 266 -5.73 -4.91 -5.30
CA ILE A 266 -4.80 -3.79 -5.18
C ILE A 266 -4.66 -3.53 -3.68
N ARG A 267 -3.48 -3.77 -3.10
CA ARG A 267 -3.22 -3.59 -1.67
C ARG A 267 -2.11 -2.58 -1.43
N HIS A 268 -2.30 -1.73 -0.44
CA HIS A 268 -1.28 -0.80 0.05
C HIS A 268 -0.61 -1.43 1.27
N GLU A 269 0.71 -1.63 1.21
CA GLU A 269 1.51 -2.16 2.31
C GLU A 269 2.73 -1.28 2.57
N PHE A 270 3.41 -1.55 3.68
CA PHE A 270 4.77 -1.08 3.92
C PHE A 270 5.73 -2.26 3.96
N TRP A 271 6.93 -2.04 3.44
CA TRP A 271 8.01 -3.01 3.50
C TRP A 271 9.23 -2.37 4.13
N ASN A 272 9.95 -3.15 4.94
CA ASN A 272 11.19 -2.69 5.54
C ASN A 272 12.22 -2.47 4.43
N TYR A 273 12.78 -1.27 4.38
CA TYR A 273 13.72 -0.86 3.33
C TYR A 273 14.90 -1.84 3.17
N LYS A 274 15.38 -2.42 4.28
CA LYS A 274 16.52 -3.35 4.28
C LYS A 274 16.26 -4.63 3.48
N ASP A 275 14.99 -5.03 3.34
CA ASP A 275 14.55 -6.28 2.71
C ASP A 275 14.20 -6.10 1.22
N LEU A 276 14.32 -4.86 0.71
CA LEU A 276 13.93 -4.50 -0.66
C LEU A 276 15.09 -4.59 -1.67
N PRO A 277 14.78 -4.80 -2.96
CA PRO A 277 15.80 -4.77 -3.99
C PRO A 277 16.40 -3.37 -4.09
N HIS A 278 17.71 -3.27 -3.88
CA HIS A 278 18.43 -2.01 -4.08
C HIS A 278 18.99 -1.99 -5.51
N PRO A 279 18.78 -0.91 -6.29
CA PRO A 279 19.25 -0.82 -7.67
C PRO A 279 20.74 -1.11 -7.87
N LYS A 280 21.55 -0.90 -6.82
CA LYS A 280 23.00 -1.14 -6.82
C LYS A 280 23.43 -2.54 -6.32
N ARG A 281 22.53 -3.36 -5.76
CA ARG A 281 22.89 -4.62 -5.09
C ARG A 281 22.25 -5.89 -5.65
N THR A 282 21.20 -5.85 -6.47
CA THR A 282 20.56 -7.11 -6.91
C THR A 282 19.70 -6.97 -8.18
N GLY A 283 20.10 -7.69 -9.25
CA GLY A 283 19.26 -8.31 -10.30
C GLY A 283 18.54 -7.41 -11.34
N PRO A 284 18.37 -7.88 -12.59
CA PRO A 284 17.66 -7.17 -13.67
C PRO A 284 16.12 -7.18 -13.58
N ASP A 285 15.54 -7.57 -12.44
CA ASP A 285 14.12 -7.97 -12.36
C ASP A 285 13.15 -6.80 -12.05
N LEU A 286 13.67 -5.58 -12.01
CA LEU A 286 12.88 -4.37 -11.82
C LEU A 286 12.61 -3.69 -13.16
N ARG A 287 11.34 -3.38 -13.41
CA ARG A 287 10.90 -2.53 -14.52
C ARG A 287 10.41 -1.18 -13.99
N ASP A 288 10.40 -0.18 -14.84
CA ASP A 288 9.80 1.11 -14.53
C ASP A 288 8.34 1.15 -14.98
N VAL A 289 7.43 1.49 -14.07
CA VAL A 289 6.04 1.81 -14.36
C VAL A 289 5.84 3.26 -13.92
N ARG A 290 5.69 4.17 -14.89
CA ARG A 290 5.62 5.63 -14.65
C ARG A 290 6.74 6.17 -13.75
N GLY A 291 7.95 5.64 -13.90
CA GLY A 291 9.12 6.02 -13.10
C GLY A 291 9.20 5.37 -11.71
N VAL A 292 8.24 4.51 -11.34
CA VAL A 292 8.28 3.73 -10.09
C VAL A 292 8.87 2.35 -10.37
N LYS A 293 9.88 1.97 -9.58
CA LYS A 293 10.48 0.63 -9.65
C LYS A 293 9.46 -0.41 -9.25
N THR A 294 9.28 -1.40 -10.13
CA THR A 294 8.23 -2.40 -10.00
C THR A 294 8.80 -3.79 -10.26
N ARG A 295 8.53 -4.73 -9.37
CA ARG A 295 8.87 -6.15 -9.53
C ARG A 295 7.64 -6.91 -10.02
N LEU A 296 7.84 -7.85 -10.95
CA LEU A 296 6.84 -8.87 -11.29
C LEU A 296 7.26 -10.21 -10.69
N SER A 297 6.39 -10.82 -9.90
CA SER A 297 6.47 -12.22 -9.48
C SER A 297 5.38 -13.04 -10.17
N LYS A 298 5.69 -14.29 -10.50
CA LYS A 298 4.76 -15.25 -11.11
C LYS A 298 4.79 -16.57 -10.35
N SER A 299 3.60 -17.11 -10.06
CA SER A 299 3.42 -18.45 -9.50
C SER A 299 2.27 -19.14 -10.24
N GLY A 300 2.59 -19.99 -11.22
CA GLY A 300 1.58 -20.54 -12.13
C GLY A 300 0.91 -19.44 -12.96
N ALA A 301 -0.43 -19.38 -12.93
CA ALA A 301 -1.21 -18.32 -13.58
C ALA A 301 -1.30 -17.03 -12.74
N GLN A 302 -0.91 -17.09 -11.46
CA GLN A 302 -0.97 -15.95 -10.58
C GLN A 302 0.20 -15.00 -10.83
N CYS A 303 -0.15 -13.75 -11.08
CA CYS A 303 0.76 -12.65 -11.30
C CYS A 303 0.72 -11.68 -10.12
N THR A 304 1.85 -11.11 -9.74
CA THR A 304 1.93 -10.07 -8.70
C THR A 304 2.91 -8.99 -9.11
N TYR A 305 2.41 -7.77 -9.28
CA TYR A 305 3.24 -6.58 -9.41
C TYR A 305 3.38 -5.91 -8.04
N THR A 306 4.62 -5.60 -7.67
CA THR A 306 4.94 -4.83 -6.46
C THR A 306 5.65 -3.55 -6.89
N ALA A 307 4.95 -2.41 -6.83
CA ALA A 307 5.52 -1.10 -7.13
C ALA A 307 5.98 -0.44 -5.83
N TYR A 308 7.26 -0.03 -5.77
CA TYR A 308 7.89 0.55 -4.58
C TYR A 308 7.86 2.08 -4.66
N VAL A 309 6.76 2.69 -4.20
CA VAL A 309 6.45 4.11 -4.47
C VAL A 309 7.34 5.09 -3.69
N ASP A 310 7.90 4.66 -2.56
CA ASP A 310 8.77 5.48 -1.70
C ASP A 310 10.23 4.97 -1.66
N LEU A 311 10.66 4.16 -2.65
CA LEU A 311 11.95 3.45 -2.59
C LEU A 311 13.17 4.37 -2.53
N ASN A 312 13.09 5.54 -3.15
CA ASN A 312 14.20 6.50 -3.21
C ASN A 312 14.27 7.42 -1.98
N ASP A 313 13.20 7.47 -1.18
CA ASP A 313 13.09 8.27 0.03
C ASP A 313 12.37 7.44 1.11
N PRO A 314 13.06 6.44 1.69
CA PRO A 314 12.46 5.55 2.66
C PRO A 314 12.06 6.31 3.93
N LEU A 315 10.86 6.03 4.40
CA LEU A 315 10.15 6.82 5.39
C LEU A 315 10.37 6.31 6.82
N THR A 316 10.26 7.19 7.80
CA THR A 316 10.37 6.89 9.23
C THR A 316 9.39 7.74 10.04
N GLY A 317 9.12 7.33 11.28
CA GLY A 317 8.46 8.23 12.25
C GLY A 317 9.43 9.27 12.79
N SER A 318 8.89 10.35 13.36
CA SER A 318 9.68 11.43 13.98
C SER A 318 10.03 11.16 15.44
N ASP A 319 9.32 10.25 16.11
CA ASP A 319 9.66 9.81 17.47
C ASP A 319 11.00 9.06 17.48
N PRO A 320 11.87 9.24 18.50
CA PRO A 320 13.15 8.53 18.59
C PRO A 320 13.04 7.01 18.50
N LYS A 321 11.93 6.41 18.98
CA LYS A 321 11.69 4.96 18.90
C LYS A 321 11.07 4.52 17.56
N SER A 322 10.90 5.42 16.61
CA SER A 322 10.30 5.17 15.30
C SER A 322 11.23 5.44 14.13
N GLN A 323 12.48 5.83 14.41
CA GLN A 323 13.47 6.15 13.38
C GLN A 323 13.99 4.92 12.64
N PHE A 324 13.94 3.74 13.26
CA PHE A 324 14.35 2.49 12.63
C PHE A 324 13.43 1.34 13.03
N PRO A 325 13.06 0.46 12.09
CA PRO A 325 13.49 0.43 10.68
C PRO A 325 12.89 1.55 9.81
N GLN A 326 13.47 1.75 8.63
CA GLN A 326 12.90 2.61 7.59
C GLN A 326 11.94 1.79 6.70
N TRP A 327 10.92 2.45 6.18
CA TRP A 327 9.81 1.82 5.48
C TRP A 327 9.63 2.38 4.08
N VAL A 328 9.17 1.53 3.16
CA VAL A 328 8.83 1.92 1.80
C VAL A 328 7.38 1.52 1.57
N GLY A 329 6.56 2.49 1.17
CA GLY A 329 5.20 2.20 0.71
C GLY A 329 5.23 1.36 -0.56
N THR A 330 4.32 0.39 -0.64
CA THR A 330 4.20 -0.50 -1.79
C THR A 330 2.75 -0.63 -2.25
N LEU A 331 2.57 -0.65 -3.57
CA LEU A 331 1.34 -1.04 -4.23
C LEU A 331 1.51 -2.49 -4.70
N LEU A 332 0.75 -3.41 -4.12
CA LEU A 332 0.69 -4.80 -4.54
C LEU A 332 -0.54 -5.02 -5.40
N VAL A 333 -0.34 -5.34 -6.68
CA VAL A 333 -1.41 -5.68 -7.61
C VAL A 333 -1.32 -7.15 -7.96
N GLN A 334 -2.35 -7.93 -7.63
CA GLN A 334 -2.35 -9.38 -7.76
C GLN A 334 -3.60 -9.89 -8.50
N GLY A 335 -3.46 -11.01 -9.19
CA GLY A 335 -4.55 -11.69 -9.88
C GLY A 335 -4.06 -12.75 -10.84
N ASP A 336 -4.98 -13.54 -11.38
CA ASP A 336 -4.67 -14.56 -12.38
C ASP A 336 -4.66 -13.95 -13.78
N ASP A 337 -3.61 -14.17 -14.56
CA ASP A 337 -3.55 -13.72 -15.96
C ASP A 337 -3.45 -14.91 -16.90
N THR A 338 -4.31 -14.92 -17.93
CA THR A 338 -4.22 -15.91 -19.00
C THR A 338 -3.07 -15.60 -19.96
N ASN A 339 -2.62 -14.33 -20.00
CA ASN A 339 -1.44 -13.94 -20.74
C ASN A 339 -0.18 -14.25 -19.92
N SER A 340 0.74 -14.99 -20.53
CA SER A 340 1.99 -15.39 -19.88
C SER A 340 2.89 -14.21 -19.51
N ASP A 341 2.64 -12.99 -20.01
CA ASP A 341 3.36 -11.76 -19.70
C ASP A 341 2.75 -10.93 -18.56
N CYS A 342 1.58 -11.33 -18.04
CA CYS A 342 0.81 -10.58 -17.03
C CYS A 342 0.42 -9.16 -17.47
N SER A 343 0.18 -8.94 -18.77
CA SER A 343 -0.13 -7.62 -19.32
C SER A 343 -1.43 -7.01 -18.80
N SER A 344 -2.44 -7.82 -18.43
CA SER A 344 -3.71 -7.27 -17.92
C SER A 344 -3.52 -6.62 -16.54
N LEU A 345 -2.69 -7.20 -15.68
CA LEU A 345 -2.36 -6.62 -14.37
C LEU A 345 -1.39 -5.43 -14.49
N LEU A 346 -0.59 -5.36 -15.56
CA LEU A 346 0.28 -4.21 -15.78
C LEU A 346 -0.53 -2.93 -15.98
N ALA A 347 -1.66 -2.98 -16.69
CA ALA A 347 -2.55 -1.84 -16.86
C ALA A 347 -3.16 -1.38 -15.52
N VAL A 348 -3.56 -2.33 -14.67
CA VAL A 348 -4.05 -2.04 -13.30
C VAL A 348 -2.94 -1.39 -12.46
N THR A 349 -1.72 -1.90 -12.57
CA THR A 349 -0.54 -1.38 -11.86
C THR A 349 -0.20 0.03 -12.31
N ASP A 350 -0.22 0.29 -13.61
CA ASP A 350 0.02 1.61 -14.20
C ASP A 350 -0.96 2.65 -13.65
N GLU A 351 -2.24 2.31 -13.60
CA GLU A 351 -3.28 3.18 -13.07
C GLU A 351 -3.17 3.38 -11.55
N ALA A 352 -2.85 2.33 -10.79
CA ALA A 352 -2.60 2.45 -9.35
C ALA A 352 -1.43 3.39 -9.04
N VAL A 353 -0.33 3.28 -9.79
CA VAL A 353 0.80 4.20 -9.69
C VAL A 353 0.41 5.62 -10.07
N ARG A 354 -0.37 5.81 -11.14
CA ARG A 354 -0.87 7.13 -11.55
C ARG A 354 -1.69 7.78 -10.43
N ARG A 355 -2.62 7.04 -9.83
CA ARG A 355 -3.46 7.53 -8.72
C ARG A 355 -2.63 7.92 -7.50
N TYR A 356 -1.62 7.13 -7.16
CA TYR A 356 -0.66 7.50 -6.11
C TYR A 356 0.09 8.80 -6.47
N GLN A 357 0.53 8.98 -7.71
CA GLN A 357 1.28 10.18 -8.13
C GLN A 357 0.42 11.46 -8.12
N GLU A 358 -0.87 11.37 -8.43
CA GLU A 358 -1.75 12.53 -8.62
C GLU A 358 -2.47 13.06 -7.37
N GLN A 359 -2.69 12.22 -6.35
CA GLN A 359 -3.46 12.61 -5.13
C GLN A 359 -2.63 13.37 -4.10
#